data_AF-A0A392MNU2-F1
#
_entry.id   AF-A0A392MNU2-F1
#
_cell.length_a   1.000
_cell.length_b   1.000
_cell.length_c   1.000
_cell.angle_alpha   90.00
_cell.angle_beta   90.00
_cell.angle_gamma   90.00
#
_symmetry.space_group_name_H-M   'P 1'
#
loop_
_entity.id
_entity.type
_entity.pdbx_description
1 polymer ?
#
loop_
_entity_poly.entity_id
_entity_poly.type
_entity_poly.pdbx_seq_one_letter_code
_entity_poly.pdbx_strand_id
1 'polypeptide(L)'
;DIIRLPRLFRFLQRPLAKLISTLRAPKSKEGYASIGGGSPLRKITDDQALAIKMALEAKGLSSNVYVGMRYWYPFTEEAVQQ
;
A
#
# COMPACT_ATOMS: atom_id res chain seq x y z
N ASP A 1 -12.61 -3.71 -3.90
CA ASP A 1 -12.84 -3.56 -5.36
C ASP A 1 -12.12 -4.57 -6.24
N ILE A 2 -10.97 -5.13 -5.80
CA ILE A 2 -10.18 -6.04 -6.64
C ILE A 2 -10.80 -7.44 -6.76
N ILE A 3 -11.10 -8.11 -5.65
CA ILE A 3 -11.74 -9.42 -5.64
C ILE A 3 -13.12 -9.29 -4.98
N ARG A 4 -14.16 -9.71 -5.67
CA ARG A 4 -15.55 -9.62 -5.19
C ARG A 4 -16.25 -10.97 -5.41
N LEU A 5 -16.79 -11.54 -4.34
CA LEU A 5 -17.70 -12.68 -4.45
C LEU A 5 -19.01 -12.28 -5.14
N PRO A 6 -19.69 -13.24 -5.80
CA PRO A 6 -21.02 -13.02 -6.36
C PRO A 6 -21.98 -12.43 -5.31
N ARG A 7 -22.96 -11.65 -5.75
CA ARG A 7 -23.88 -10.91 -4.85
C ARG A 7 -24.49 -11.79 -3.76
N LEU A 8 -24.92 -13.00 -4.13
CA LEU A 8 -25.51 -14.00 -3.23
C LEU A 8 -24.56 -14.45 -2.10
N PHE A 9 -23.24 -14.40 -2.33
CA PHE A 9 -22.22 -14.89 -1.39
C PHE A 9 -21.39 -13.77 -0.76
N ARG A 10 -21.77 -12.50 -0.92
CA ARG A 10 -20.97 -11.37 -0.44
C ARG A 10 -20.75 -11.38 1.07
N PHE A 11 -21.68 -11.94 1.83
CA PHE A 11 -21.55 -12.09 3.29
C PHE A 11 -20.35 -12.97 3.69
N LEU A 12 -19.90 -13.89 2.81
CA LEU A 12 -18.73 -14.74 3.02
C LEU A 12 -17.40 -14.05 2.65
N GLN A 13 -17.43 -12.85 2.06
CA GLN A 13 -16.22 -12.18 1.56
C GLN A 13 -15.18 -11.98 2.67
N ARG A 14 -15.57 -11.43 3.82
CA ARG A 14 -14.66 -11.15 4.95
C ARG A 14 -14.07 -12.42 5.57
N PRO A 15 -14.86 -13.44 5.96
CA PRO A 15 -14.28 -14.66 6.53
C PRO A 15 -13.39 -15.39 5.53
N LEU A 16 -13.78 -15.47 4.25
CA LEU A 16 -12.96 -16.09 3.22
C LEU A 16 -11.65 -15.33 2.99
N ALA A 17 -11.69 -13.99 2.91
CA ALA A 17 -10.50 -13.18 2.77
C ALA A 17 -9.52 -13.37 3.94
N LYS A 18 -10.04 -13.43 5.18
CA LYS A 18 -9.23 -13.70 6.38
C LYS A 18 -8.59 -15.08 6.35
N LEU A 19 -9.33 -16.10 5.92
CA LEU A 19 -8.80 -17.46 5.78
C LEU A 19 -7.67 -17.49 4.75
N ILE A 20 -7.90 -16.97 3.55
CA ILE A 20 -6.91 -16.93 2.46
C ILE A 20 -5.67 -16.14 2.89
N SER A 21 -5.85 -14.97 3.53
CA SER A 21 -4.72 -14.15 3.97
C SER A 21 -3.87 -14.86 5.03
N THR A 22 -4.52 -15.54 5.98
CA THR A 22 -3.84 -16.28 7.04
C THR A 22 -3.03 -17.43 6.47
N LEU A 23 -3.62 -18.21 5.56
CA LEU A 23 -2.94 -19.34 4.92
C LEU A 23 -1.78 -18.90 4.03
N ARG A 24 -1.88 -17.75 3.36
CA ARG A 24 -0.84 -17.23 2.47
C ARG A 24 0.29 -16.51 3.23
N ALA A 25 0.05 -16.04 4.45
CA ALA A 25 1.00 -15.22 5.20
C ALA A 25 2.39 -15.86 5.38
N PRO A 26 2.54 -17.16 5.73
CA PRO A 26 3.87 -17.78 5.88
C PRO A 26 4.69 -17.73 4.58
N LYS A 27 4.10 -18.14 3.45
CA LYS A 27 4.76 -18.10 2.14
C LYS A 27 5.17 -16.69 1.73
N SER A 28 4.31 -15.70 1.97
CA SER A 28 4.66 -14.30 1.70
C SER A 28 5.80 -13.81 2.59
N LYS A 29 5.82 -14.20 3.86
CA LYS A 29 6.87 -13.84 4.82
C LYS A 29 8.22 -14.43 4.40
N GLU A 30 8.25 -15.70 3.98
CA GLU A 30 9.46 -16.34 3.42
C GLU A 30 9.97 -15.60 2.18
N GLY A 31 9.07 -15.24 1.26
CA GLY A 31 9.42 -14.46 0.07
C GLY A 31 9.97 -13.08 0.40
N TYR A 32 9.44 -12.40 1.42
CA TYR A 32 10.02 -11.13 1.88
C TYR A 32 11.35 -11.33 2.61
N ALA A 33 11.50 -12.40 3.39
CA ALA A 33 12.74 -12.71 4.08
C ALA A 33 13.90 -12.93 3.11
N SER A 34 13.67 -13.57 1.96
CA SER A 34 14.71 -13.82 0.96
C SER A 34 15.21 -12.55 0.25
N ILE A 35 14.46 -11.44 0.31
CA ILE A 35 14.85 -10.14 -0.27
C ILE A 35 15.27 -9.10 0.76
N GLY A 36 15.54 -9.51 2.02
CA GLY A 36 15.98 -8.61 3.09
C GLY A 36 14.91 -8.25 4.12
N GLY A 37 13.80 -8.99 4.17
CA GLY A 37 12.80 -8.92 5.25
C GLY A 37 11.62 -7.99 5.00
N GLY A 38 11.50 -7.38 3.82
CA GLY A 38 10.38 -6.49 3.50
C GLY A 38 10.40 -5.98 2.07
N SER A 39 9.31 -5.32 1.67
CA SER A 39 9.23 -4.65 0.37
C SER A 39 9.95 -3.30 0.41
N PRO A 40 10.88 -3.01 -0.52
CA PRO A 40 11.53 -1.71 -0.59
C PRO A 40 10.59 -0.61 -1.14
N LEU A 41 9.40 -0.98 -1.61
CA LEU A 41 8.43 -0.11 -2.26
C LEU A 41 8.18 1.16 -1.46
N ARG A 42 7.93 1.05 -0.14
CA ARG A 42 7.60 2.23 0.67
C ARG A 42 8.71 3.26 0.68
N LYS A 43 9.93 2.82 0.99
CA LYS A 43 11.10 3.69 1.00
C LYS A 43 11.31 4.36 -0.35
N ILE A 44 11.25 3.59 -1.44
CA ILE A 44 11.47 4.12 -2.79
C ILE A 44 10.39 5.15 -3.15
N THR A 45 9.12 4.89 -2.82
CA THR A 45 8.04 5.85 -3.09
C THR A 45 8.16 7.12 -2.25
N ASP A 46 8.64 7.04 -1.00
CA ASP A 46 8.93 8.21 -0.18
C ASP A 46 10.09 9.04 -0.75
N ASP A 47 11.17 8.38 -1.19
CA ASP A 47 12.32 9.04 -1.85
C ASP A 47 11.87 9.76 -3.13
N GLN A 48 10.98 9.14 -3.91
CA GLN A 48 10.38 9.74 -5.10
C GLN A 48 9.47 10.92 -4.76
N ALA A 49 8.66 10.83 -3.71
CA ALA A 49 7.79 11.91 -3.27
C ALA A 49 8.59 13.16 -2.89
N LEU A 50 9.70 12.99 -2.18
CA LEU A 50 10.63 14.07 -1.85
C LEU A 50 11.24 14.69 -3.11
N ALA A 51 11.72 13.87 -4.04
CA ALA A 51 12.29 14.35 -5.30
C ALA A 51 11.28 15.16 -6.13
N ILE A 52 10.02 14.71 -6.18
CA ILE A 52 8.94 15.43 -6.86
C ILE A 52 8.68 16.78 -6.18
N LYS A 53 8.60 16.80 -4.84
CA LYS A 53 8.40 18.05 -4.08
C LYS A 53 9.50 19.06 -4.41
N MET A 54 10.77 18.65 -4.32
CA MET A 54 11.92 19.51 -4.64
C MET A 54 11.88 20.01 -6.09
N ALA A 55 11.49 19.15 -7.04
CA ALA A 55 11.39 19.52 -8.45
C ALA A 55 10.27 20.53 -8.72
N LEU A 56 9.15 20.46 -7.99
CA LEU A 56 8.07 21.44 -8.07
C LEU A 56 8.47 22.77 -7.43
N GLU A 57 9.11 22.74 -6.27
CA GLU A 57 9.62 23.93 -5.58
C GLU A 57 10.66 24.67 -6.44
N ALA A 58 11.57 23.95 -7.09
CA ALA A 58 12.55 24.52 -8.02
C ALA A 58 11.90 25.21 -9.24
N LYS A 59 10.65 24.87 -9.56
CA LYS A 59 9.84 25.52 -10.61
C LYS A 59 8.99 26.68 -10.08
N GLY A 60 9.16 27.07 -8.82
CA GLY A 60 8.35 28.10 -8.16
C GLY A 60 6.94 27.62 -7.78
N LEU A 61 6.68 26.31 -7.81
CA LEU A 61 5.40 25.73 -7.42
C LEU A 61 5.52 25.18 -5.99
N SER A 62 4.98 25.93 -5.02
CA SER A 62 4.85 25.42 -3.66
C SER A 62 3.78 24.32 -3.64
N SER A 63 4.17 23.10 -3.32
CA SER A 63 3.27 21.93 -3.36
C SER A 63 3.66 20.91 -2.31
N ASN A 64 2.65 20.32 -1.67
CA ASN A 64 2.83 19.16 -0.81
C ASN A 64 2.66 17.88 -1.63
N VAL A 65 3.46 16.86 -1.30
CA VAL A 65 3.40 15.54 -1.94
C VAL A 65 3.19 14.52 -0.84
N TYR A 66 2.14 13.69 -1.01
CA TYR A 66 1.75 12.68 -0.04
C TYR A 66 1.73 11.30 -0.69
N VAL A 67 2.09 10.27 0.08
CA VAL A 67 2.06 8.88 -0.36
C VAL A 67 0.89 8.18 0.31
N GLY A 68 -0.10 7.74 -0.47
CA GLY A 68 -1.21 6.92 0.00
C GLY A 68 -1.14 5.51 -0.57
N MET A 69 -1.17 4.50 0.29
CA MET A 69 -1.10 3.09 -0.07
C MET A 69 -2.43 2.38 0.13
N ARG A 70 -2.74 1.40 -0.72
CA ARG A 70 -4.03 0.70 -0.63
C ARG A 70 -4.06 -0.43 0.41
N TYR A 71 -2.92 -1.08 0.63
CA TYR A 71 -2.79 -2.30 1.44
C TYR A 71 -1.70 -2.22 2.50
N TRP A 72 -1.12 -1.03 2.68
CA TRP A 72 -0.08 -0.75 3.66
C TRP A 72 -0.18 0.70 4.12
N TYR A 73 0.59 1.06 5.13
CA TYR A 73 0.60 2.40 5.70
C TYR A 73 1.55 3.37 4.98
N PRO A 74 1.28 4.69 5.08
CA PRO A 74 -0.02 5.30 5.29
C PRO A 74 -1.04 4.88 4.23
N PHE A 75 -2.23 4.53 4.69
CA PHE A 75 -3.38 4.28 3.85
C PHE A 75 -3.80 5.56 3.12
N THR A 76 -4.50 5.41 2.00
CA THR A 76 -5.02 6.56 1.24
C THR A 76 -5.85 7.50 2.12
N GLU A 77 -6.68 6.96 3.00
CA GLU A 77 -7.51 7.72 3.93
C GLU A 77 -6.66 8.52 4.94
N GLU A 78 -5.54 7.96 5.40
CA GLU A 78 -4.59 8.66 6.29
C GLU A 78 -3.79 9.73 5.54
N ALA A 79 -3.45 9.49 4.26
CA ALA A 79 -2.76 10.48 3.43
C ALA A 79 -3.64 11.70 3.11
N VAL A 80 -4.95 11.50 2.97
CA VAL A 80 -5.93 12.60 2.75
C VAL A 80 -6.12 13.47 4.01
N GLN A 81 -5.82 12.94 5.19
CA GLN A 81 -5.97 13.65 6.47
C GLN A 81 -4.73 14.46 6.91
N GLN A 82 -3.61 14.37 6.17
CA GLN A 82 -2.38 15.13 6.43
C GLN A 82 -2.41 16.52 5.80
#